data_AF-A0A1J8QBX9-F1
#
_entry.id   AF-A0A1J8QBX9-F1
#
_cell.length_a   1.000
_cell.length_b   1.000
_cell.length_c   1.000
_cell.angle_alpha   90.00
_cell.angle_beta   90.00
_cell.angle_gamma   90.00
#
_symmetry.space_group_name_H-M   'P 1'
#
loop_
_entity.id
_entity.type
_entity.pdbx_description
1 polymer ?
#
loop_
_entity_poly.entity_id
_entity_poly.type
_entity_poly.pdbx_seq_one_letter_code
_entity_poly.pdbx_strand_id
1 'polypeptide(L)'
;MSFAHILAVGISCIALAAALHVTRRRVYPLPLPPGPRPLPFLGNALQLDTKRPWLTYTAWGKTYGNLIYSNVLGIDMIIINSETVARELLGKRSAIYSDRPVIRTNELIGVDFNTGLLPYGETLQQHRKIYHQILRAEACVSYNEMYSRQANQLVVNLLNNAVADDLQEHLQVYSASLIMAVTYGHVADGDKDPFLARASELFDIVMRLIPAEKAAMFTAFPFLEKLPTWCLGGDYALMGRSRELSQQLFNEPFNEVKARMLHSH
;
A
#
# COMPACT_ATOMS: atom_id res chain seq x y z
N MET A 1 -46.73 -13.83 -8.80
CA MET A 1 -45.88 -14.45 -7.76
C MET A 1 -46.36 -13.94 -6.41
N SER A 2 -46.79 -14.84 -5.52
CA SER A 2 -47.32 -14.45 -4.19
C SER A 2 -46.23 -13.85 -3.31
N PHE A 3 -46.55 -12.77 -2.59
CA PHE A 3 -45.69 -12.11 -1.60
C PHE A 3 -45.06 -13.11 -0.60
N ALA A 4 -45.77 -14.21 -0.30
CA ALA A 4 -45.28 -15.28 0.55
C ALA A 4 -44.05 -16.00 -0.01
N HIS A 5 -43.93 -16.16 -1.33
CA HIS A 5 -42.75 -16.79 -1.94
C HIS A 5 -41.52 -15.89 -1.85
N ILE A 6 -41.69 -14.58 -1.99
CA ILE A 6 -40.58 -13.61 -1.86
C ILE A 6 -40.06 -13.62 -0.42
N LEU A 7 -40.95 -13.64 0.58
CA LEU A 7 -40.57 -13.75 1.99
C LEU A 7 -39.89 -15.08 2.32
N ALA A 8 -40.42 -16.21 1.83
CA ALA A 8 -39.84 -17.53 2.08
C ALA A 8 -38.43 -17.66 1.47
N VAL A 9 -38.23 -17.16 0.25
CA VAL A 9 -36.90 -17.13 -0.38
C VAL A 9 -35.95 -16.24 0.41
N GLY A 10 -36.40 -15.05 0.83
CA GLY A 10 -35.58 -14.15 1.67
C GLY A 10 -35.14 -14.79 2.99
N ILE A 11 -36.07 -15.42 3.71
CA ILE A 11 -35.77 -16.11 4.98
C ILE A 11 -34.81 -17.28 4.74
N SER A 12 -35.01 -18.06 3.68
CA SER A 12 -34.11 -19.17 3.34
C SER A 12 -32.71 -18.70 2.97
N CYS A 13 -32.58 -17.58 2.24
CA CYS A 13 -31.28 -16.98 1.94
C CYS A 13 -30.58 -16.46 3.20
N ILE A 14 -31.30 -15.82 4.12
CA ILE A 14 -30.76 -15.34 5.40
C ILE A 14 -30.32 -16.52 6.28
N ALA A 15 -31.13 -17.58 6.38
CA ALA A 15 -30.81 -18.77 7.14
C ALA A 15 -29.58 -19.49 6.57
N LEU A 16 -29.50 -19.62 5.24
CA LEU A 16 -28.34 -20.19 4.55
C LEU A 16 -27.09 -19.33 4.79
N ALA A 17 -27.20 -18.00 4.67
CA ALA A 17 -26.09 -17.09 4.95
C ALA A 17 -25.63 -17.19 6.41
N ALA A 18 -26.55 -17.27 7.37
CA ALA A 18 -26.23 -17.42 8.78
C ALA A 18 -25.55 -18.77 9.08
N ALA A 19 -26.03 -19.87 8.48
CA ALA A 19 -25.41 -21.19 8.59
C ALA A 19 -24.01 -21.21 7.98
N LEU A 20 -23.82 -20.58 6.81
CA LEU A 20 -22.51 -20.41 6.18
C LEU A 20 -21.58 -19.54 7.04
N HIS A 21 -22.10 -18.52 7.71
CA HIS A 21 -21.29 -17.68 8.60
C HIS A 21 -20.81 -18.44 9.83
N VAL A 22 -21.69 -19.21 10.48
CA VAL A 22 -21.34 -20.02 11.66
C VAL A 22 -20.35 -21.11 11.29
N THR A 23 -20.55 -21.80 10.16
CA THR A 23 -19.62 -22.84 9.68
C THR A 23 -18.28 -22.29 9.20
N ARG A 24 -18.23 -21.04 8.70
CA ARG A 24 -16.99 -20.35 8.31
C ARG A 24 -16.30 -19.62 9.45
N ARG A 25 -16.81 -19.66 10.69
CA ARG A 25 -16.10 -19.05 11.82
C ARG A 25 -14.75 -19.73 12.01
N ARG A 26 -13.67 -18.96 11.89
CA ARG A 26 -12.33 -19.44 12.23
C ARG A 26 -12.28 -19.75 13.71
N VAL A 27 -11.91 -20.99 14.02
CA VAL A 27 -11.63 -21.43 15.39
C VAL A 27 -10.15 -21.21 15.63
N TYR A 28 -9.83 -20.33 16.58
CA TYR A 28 -8.46 -20.09 16.98
C TYR A 28 -8.09 -20.97 18.17
N PRO A 29 -6.88 -21.56 18.19
CA PRO A 29 -6.44 -22.42 19.28
C PRO A 29 -6.19 -21.65 20.59
N LEU A 30 -6.02 -20.33 20.50
CA LEU A 30 -5.78 -19.44 21.63
C LEU A 30 -6.79 -18.30 21.64
N PRO A 31 -7.10 -17.73 22.82
CA PRO A 31 -7.96 -16.55 22.90
C PRO A 31 -7.34 -15.40 22.12
N LEU A 32 -8.16 -14.75 21.30
CA LEU A 32 -7.76 -13.55 20.57
C LEU A 32 -7.61 -12.36 21.54
N PRO A 33 -6.78 -11.36 21.20
CA PRO A 33 -6.73 -10.10 21.93
C PRO A 33 -8.13 -9.45 22.05
N PRO A 34 -8.33 -8.57 23.04
CA PRO A 34 -9.60 -7.84 23.19
C PRO A 34 -9.85 -6.94 21.98
N GLY A 35 -11.11 -6.54 21.77
CA GLY A 35 -11.44 -5.63 20.69
C GLY A 35 -12.93 -5.37 20.53
N PRO A 36 -13.28 -4.49 19.58
CA PRO A 36 -14.67 -4.16 19.30
C PRO A 36 -15.43 -5.40 18.82
N ARG A 37 -16.68 -5.56 19.26
CA ARG A 37 -17.48 -6.73 18.88
C ARG A 37 -17.81 -6.68 17.38
N PRO A 38 -17.44 -7.71 16.60
CA PRO A 38 -17.70 -7.74 15.16
C PRO A 38 -19.20 -7.93 14.89
N LEU A 39 -19.72 -7.20 13.91
CA LEU A 39 -21.06 -7.41 13.38
C LEU A 39 -21.09 -8.69 12.50
N PRO A 40 -22.24 -9.37 12.40
CA PRO A 40 -22.39 -10.49 11.48
C PRO A 40 -22.04 -10.08 10.04
N PHE A 41 -21.27 -10.93 9.35
CA PHE A 41 -20.77 -10.76 7.96
C PHE A 41 -19.81 -9.59 7.72
N LEU A 42 -20.09 -8.41 8.27
CA LEU A 42 -19.31 -7.18 8.04
C LEU A 42 -18.09 -7.05 8.97
N GLY A 43 -18.11 -7.75 10.10
CA GLY A 43 -17.14 -7.54 11.16
C GLY A 43 -17.25 -6.12 11.71
N ASN A 44 -16.13 -5.45 11.89
CA ASN A 44 -15.98 -4.10 12.41
C ASN A 44 -15.93 -3.05 11.29
N ALA A 45 -16.26 -3.39 10.03
CA ALA A 45 -16.19 -2.47 8.89
C ALA A 45 -17.00 -1.18 9.11
N LEU A 46 -18.19 -1.27 9.73
CA LEU A 46 -19.04 -0.09 10.03
C LEU A 46 -18.56 0.71 11.24
N GLN A 47 -17.66 0.14 12.05
CA GLN A 47 -17.11 0.78 13.24
C GLN A 47 -15.77 1.47 12.92
N LEU A 48 -15.30 1.39 11.68
CA LEU A 48 -14.02 1.89 11.22
C LEU A 48 -14.18 3.10 10.28
N ASP A 49 -13.50 4.21 10.59
CA ASP A 49 -13.37 5.31 9.64
C ASP A 49 -12.36 4.93 8.55
N THR A 50 -12.86 4.42 7.43
CA THR A 50 -12.02 4.00 6.28
C THR A 50 -11.16 5.12 5.69
N LYS A 51 -11.48 6.40 5.93
CA LYS A 51 -10.65 7.51 5.44
C LYS A 51 -9.47 7.79 6.37
N ARG A 52 -9.66 7.60 7.67
CA ARG A 52 -8.65 7.85 8.70
C ARG A 52 -8.63 6.74 9.75
N PRO A 53 -8.32 5.50 9.34
CA PRO A 53 -8.45 4.32 10.19
C PRO A 53 -7.57 4.40 11.45
N TRP A 54 -6.42 5.08 11.36
CA TRP A 54 -5.52 5.31 12.49
C TRP A 54 -6.18 6.06 13.67
N LEU A 55 -7.16 6.93 13.42
CA LEU A 55 -7.91 7.60 14.49
C LEU A 55 -8.80 6.62 15.25
N THR A 56 -9.50 5.75 14.51
CA THR A 56 -10.30 4.67 15.11
C THR A 56 -9.40 3.70 15.88
N TYR A 57 -8.26 3.29 15.31
CA TYR A 57 -7.29 2.41 15.97
C TYR A 57 -6.75 3.00 17.28
N THR A 58 -6.49 4.31 17.29
CA THR A 58 -6.08 5.03 18.51
C THR A 58 -7.21 5.08 19.54
N ALA A 59 -8.44 5.33 19.11
CA ALA A 59 -9.60 5.34 20.00
C ALA A 59 -9.85 3.97 20.62
N TRP A 60 -9.80 2.90 19.82
CA TRP A 60 -9.86 1.53 20.31
C TRP A 60 -8.70 1.21 21.26
N GLY A 61 -7.49 1.75 21.00
CA GLY A 61 -6.34 1.70 21.91
C GLY A 61 -6.68 2.13 23.33
N LYS A 62 -7.41 3.24 23.46
CA LYS A 62 -7.84 3.78 24.77
C LYS A 62 -8.90 2.92 25.45
N THR A 63 -9.71 2.19 24.70
CA THR A 63 -10.83 1.39 25.23
C THR A 63 -10.46 -0.06 25.52
N TYR A 64 -9.68 -0.69 24.64
CA TYR A 64 -9.39 -2.13 24.66
C TYR A 64 -7.93 -2.45 25.01
N GLY A 65 -7.06 -1.44 25.03
CA GLY A 65 -5.66 -1.56 25.42
C GLY A 65 -4.69 -1.62 24.24
N ASN A 66 -3.49 -2.15 24.52
CA ASN A 66 -2.31 -2.01 23.66
C ASN A 66 -2.25 -2.98 22.47
N LEU A 67 -3.01 -4.07 22.51
CA LEU A 67 -3.06 -5.09 21.48
C LEU A 67 -4.52 -5.44 21.23
N ILE A 68 -5.00 -5.18 20.01
CA ILE A 68 -6.42 -5.22 19.69
C ILE A 68 -6.67 -6.15 18.52
N TYR A 69 -7.71 -6.95 18.63
CA TYR A 69 -8.23 -7.73 17.52
C TYR A 69 -9.42 -7.02 16.88
N SER A 70 -9.46 -7.02 15.56
CA SER A 70 -10.59 -6.56 14.76
C SER A 70 -10.75 -7.46 13.54
N ASN A 71 -11.97 -7.65 13.05
CA ASN A 71 -12.23 -8.34 11.79
C ASN A 71 -12.90 -7.35 10.84
N VAL A 72 -12.35 -7.10 9.65
CA VAL A 72 -12.99 -6.23 8.65
C VAL A 72 -13.27 -7.07 7.42
N LEU A 73 -14.55 -7.30 7.15
CA LEU A 73 -15.02 -8.08 5.99
C LEU A 73 -14.31 -9.44 5.82
N GLY A 74 -14.04 -10.13 6.94
CA GLY A 74 -13.37 -11.44 6.93
C GLY A 74 -11.83 -11.39 6.98
N ILE A 75 -11.22 -10.21 6.95
CA ILE A 75 -9.79 -10.03 7.22
C ILE A 75 -9.58 -9.81 8.72
N ASP A 76 -8.79 -10.67 9.33
CA ASP A 76 -8.40 -10.56 10.73
C ASP A 76 -7.23 -9.60 10.88
N MET A 77 -7.39 -8.60 11.74
CA MET A 77 -6.42 -7.54 11.96
C MET A 77 -6.01 -7.50 13.43
N ILE A 78 -4.69 -7.46 13.64
CA ILE A 78 -4.09 -7.22 14.94
C ILE A 78 -3.51 -5.81 14.94
N ILE A 79 -4.09 -4.94 15.75
CA ILE A 79 -3.70 -3.54 15.88
C ILE A 79 -2.81 -3.39 17.10
N ILE A 80 -1.61 -2.83 16.90
CA ILE A 80 -0.59 -2.64 17.94
C ILE A 80 -0.51 -1.16 18.28
N ASN A 81 -0.92 -0.79 19.50
CA ASN A 81 -0.91 0.58 20.02
C ASN A 81 0.20 0.81 21.07
N SER A 82 1.18 -0.10 21.16
CA SER A 82 2.30 0.01 22.09
C SER A 82 3.63 -0.24 21.42
N GLU A 83 4.58 0.67 21.65
CA GLU A 83 5.94 0.57 21.13
C GLU A 83 6.67 -0.70 21.62
N THR A 84 6.48 -1.07 22.89
CA THR A 84 7.14 -2.25 23.46
C THR A 84 6.66 -3.54 22.78
N VAL A 85 5.35 -3.64 22.53
CA VAL A 85 4.74 -4.76 21.80
C VAL A 85 5.20 -4.75 20.35
N ALA A 86 5.23 -3.59 19.69
CA ALA A 86 5.71 -3.46 18.32
C ALA A 86 7.17 -3.91 18.18
N ARG A 87 8.05 -3.52 19.12
CA ARG A 87 9.46 -3.91 19.11
C ARG A 87 9.65 -5.41 19.36
N GLU A 88 8.86 -6.00 20.24
CA GLU A 88 8.90 -7.43 20.53
C GLU A 88 8.44 -8.26 19.32
N LEU A 89 7.31 -7.90 18.71
CA LEU A 89 6.73 -8.65 17.59
C LEU A 89 7.45 -8.34 16.27
N LEU A 90 7.54 -7.08 15.87
CA LEU A 90 8.04 -6.68 14.55
C LEU A 90 9.57 -6.55 14.50
N GLY A 91 10.23 -6.36 15.65
CA GLY A 91 11.68 -6.30 15.74
C GLY A 91 12.29 -7.66 16.07
N LYS A 92 12.17 -8.09 17.32
CA LYS A 92 12.84 -9.32 17.83
C LYS A 92 12.31 -10.59 17.16
N ARG A 93 11.01 -10.66 16.88
CA ARG A 93 10.35 -11.80 16.23
C ARG A 93 10.05 -11.56 14.77
N SER A 94 10.78 -10.64 14.13
CA SER A 94 10.57 -10.26 12.73
C SER A 94 10.53 -11.46 11.78
N ALA A 95 11.33 -12.51 11.99
CA ALA A 95 11.30 -13.71 11.15
C ALA A 95 9.92 -14.42 11.09
N ILE A 96 9.08 -14.26 12.13
CA ILE A 96 7.73 -14.84 12.21
C ILE A 96 6.69 -13.88 11.62
N TYR A 97 6.89 -12.57 11.77
CA TYR A 97 5.91 -11.53 11.42
C TYR A 97 6.30 -10.68 10.20
N SER A 98 7.35 -11.06 9.46
CA SER A 98 7.83 -10.31 8.28
C SER A 98 7.01 -10.57 7.03
N ASP A 99 6.14 -11.58 7.04
CA ASP A 99 5.33 -11.90 5.87
C ASP A 99 4.34 -10.77 5.55
N ARG A 100 3.90 -10.70 4.28
CA ARG A 100 2.92 -9.73 3.82
C ARG A 100 1.67 -10.48 3.38
N PRO A 101 0.48 -10.02 3.79
CA PRO A 101 -0.75 -10.62 3.28
C PRO A 101 -0.80 -10.46 1.76
N VAL A 102 -1.09 -11.54 1.05
CA VAL A 102 -1.27 -11.49 -0.40
C VAL A 102 -2.57 -10.74 -0.70
N ILE A 103 -2.44 -9.47 -1.06
CA ILE A 103 -3.54 -8.60 -1.46
C ILE A 103 -3.60 -8.60 -2.99
N ARG A 104 -4.62 -9.25 -3.55
CA ARG A 104 -4.81 -9.35 -5.02
C ARG A 104 -4.91 -8.00 -5.71
N THR A 105 -5.36 -6.97 -4.99
CA THR A 105 -5.41 -5.60 -5.50
C THR A 105 -4.05 -5.10 -5.98
N ASN A 106 -2.94 -5.59 -5.41
CA ASN A 106 -1.60 -5.17 -5.81
C ASN A 106 -1.29 -5.50 -7.27
N GLU A 107 -1.69 -6.69 -7.75
CA GLU A 107 -1.52 -7.10 -9.15
C GLU A 107 -2.45 -6.31 -10.07
N LEU A 108 -3.69 -6.03 -9.63
CA LEU A 108 -4.65 -5.25 -10.41
C LEU A 108 -4.18 -3.82 -10.69
N ILE A 109 -3.56 -3.19 -9.70
CA ILE A 109 -3.02 -1.82 -9.81
C ILE A 109 -1.57 -1.79 -10.32
N GLY A 110 -0.98 -2.97 -10.59
CA GLY A 110 0.35 -3.12 -11.17
C GLY A 110 1.50 -2.73 -10.26
N VAL A 111 1.42 -2.99 -8.95
CA VAL A 111 2.48 -2.68 -7.96
C VAL A 111 2.97 -3.94 -7.23
N ASP A 112 2.63 -5.12 -7.74
CA ASP A 112 3.05 -6.42 -7.25
C ASP A 112 4.58 -6.62 -7.25
N PHE A 113 5.31 -5.89 -8.09
CA PHE A 113 6.78 -5.86 -8.09
C PHE A 113 7.38 -5.13 -6.88
N ASN A 114 6.60 -4.33 -6.15
CA ASN A 114 7.09 -3.48 -5.07
C ASN A 114 7.62 -4.32 -3.90
N THR A 115 8.91 -4.17 -3.59
CA THR A 115 9.60 -4.87 -2.49
C THR A 115 8.88 -4.79 -1.15
N GLY A 116 8.22 -3.67 -0.84
CA GLY A 116 7.49 -3.48 0.42
C GLY A 116 6.21 -4.32 0.54
N LEU A 117 5.69 -4.78 -0.60
CA LEU A 117 4.44 -5.56 -0.72
C LEU A 117 4.68 -7.05 -0.98
N LEU A 118 5.92 -7.45 -1.29
CA LEU A 118 6.27 -8.85 -1.54
C LEU A 118 6.09 -9.70 -0.27
N PRO A 119 5.53 -10.91 -0.39
CA PRO A 119 5.51 -11.88 0.69
C PRO A 119 6.95 -12.30 1.05
N TYR A 120 7.12 -12.84 2.25
CA TYR A 120 8.42 -13.32 2.67
C TYR A 120 8.85 -14.52 1.82
N GLY A 121 10.01 -14.42 1.17
CA GLY A 121 10.51 -15.45 0.27
C GLY A 121 11.82 -15.06 -0.39
N GLU A 122 12.26 -15.88 -1.34
CA GLU A 122 13.55 -15.70 -2.03
C GLU A 122 13.65 -14.35 -2.75
N THR A 123 12.60 -13.93 -3.47
CA THR A 123 12.56 -12.65 -4.18
C THR A 123 12.79 -11.46 -3.24
N LEU A 124 12.10 -11.43 -2.09
CA LEU A 124 12.27 -10.38 -1.08
C LEU A 124 13.70 -10.38 -0.52
N GLN A 125 14.27 -11.55 -0.27
CA GLN A 125 15.65 -11.68 0.22
C GLN A 125 16.67 -11.16 -0.82
N GLN A 126 16.48 -11.50 -2.10
CA GLN A 126 17.32 -11.01 -3.20
C GLN A 126 17.23 -9.48 -3.34
N HIS A 127 16.01 -8.92 -3.34
CA HIS A 127 15.81 -7.47 -3.36
C HIS A 127 16.54 -6.80 -2.20
N ARG A 128 16.33 -7.27 -0.96
CA ARG A 128 16.99 -6.72 0.24
C ARG A 128 18.51 -6.76 0.13
N LYS A 129 19.08 -7.84 -0.42
CA LYS A 129 20.53 -7.95 -0.65
C LYS A 129 21.04 -6.86 -1.59
N ILE A 130 20.34 -6.62 -2.70
CA ILE A 130 20.69 -5.58 -3.69
C ILE A 130 20.56 -4.19 -3.07
N TYR A 131 19.41 -3.87 -2.44
CA TYR A 131 19.22 -2.59 -1.75
C TYR A 131 20.30 -2.34 -0.72
N HIS A 132 20.67 -3.34 0.08
CA HIS A 132 21.68 -3.17 1.11
C HIS A 132 23.07 -2.88 0.54
N GLN A 133 23.43 -3.46 -0.61
CA GLN A 133 24.72 -3.16 -1.26
C GLN A 133 24.83 -1.71 -1.71
N ILE A 134 23.72 -1.14 -2.20
CA ILE A 134 23.65 0.21 -2.78
C ILE A 134 23.39 1.27 -1.69
N LEU A 135 22.56 0.97 -0.70
CA LEU A 135 22.06 1.93 0.30
C LEU A 135 22.74 1.81 1.67
N ARG A 136 23.76 0.95 1.84
CA ARG A 136 24.57 0.93 3.06
C ARG A 136 25.36 2.23 3.23
N ALA A 137 25.65 2.59 4.47
CA ALA A 137 26.30 3.85 4.82
C ALA A 137 27.60 4.10 4.05
N GLU A 138 28.40 3.06 3.82
CA GLU A 138 29.68 3.16 3.10
C GLU A 138 29.48 3.45 1.61
N ALA A 139 28.45 2.88 0.98
CA ALA A 139 28.12 3.14 -0.42
C ALA A 139 27.58 4.56 -0.60
N CYS A 140 26.80 5.05 0.37
CA CYS A 140 26.21 6.39 0.32
C CYS A 140 27.24 7.53 0.27
N VAL A 141 28.46 7.32 0.75
CA VAL A 141 29.56 8.31 0.65
C VAL A 141 29.85 8.66 -0.81
N SER A 142 29.73 7.69 -1.73
CA SER A 142 29.93 7.93 -3.16
C SER A 142 28.86 8.83 -3.79
N TYR A 143 27.71 8.99 -3.13
CA TYR A 143 26.60 9.82 -3.59
C TYR A 143 26.66 11.25 -3.06
N ASN A 144 27.64 11.61 -2.23
CA ASN A 144 27.72 12.93 -1.58
C ASN A 144 27.65 14.09 -2.58
N GLU A 145 28.40 14.03 -3.68
CA GLU A 145 28.40 15.09 -4.69
C GLU A 145 27.01 15.26 -5.33
N MET A 146 26.35 14.14 -5.65
CA MET A 146 25.00 14.13 -6.18
C MET A 146 23.99 14.68 -5.17
N TYR A 147 24.08 14.28 -3.89
CA TYR A 147 23.24 14.82 -2.81
C TYR A 147 23.43 16.34 -2.68
N SER A 148 24.67 16.82 -2.65
CA SER A 148 24.97 18.25 -2.57
C SER A 148 24.44 19.03 -3.78
N ARG A 149 24.58 18.48 -4.99
CA ARG A 149 24.06 19.12 -6.22
C ARG A 149 22.54 19.27 -6.17
N GLN A 150 21.82 18.21 -5.83
CA GLN A 150 20.36 18.27 -5.73
C GLN A 150 19.89 19.16 -4.58
N ALA A 151 20.61 19.17 -3.45
CA ALA A 151 20.28 20.05 -2.32
C ALA A 151 20.47 21.52 -2.68
N ASN A 152 21.54 21.86 -3.40
CA ASN A 152 21.75 23.22 -3.91
C ASN A 152 20.63 23.63 -4.88
N GLN A 153 20.21 22.72 -5.76
CA GLN A 153 19.10 22.99 -6.68
C GLN A 153 17.79 23.24 -5.94
N LEU A 154 17.49 22.44 -4.90
CA LEU A 154 16.33 22.67 -4.03
C LEU A 154 16.38 24.06 -3.39
N VAL A 155 17.53 24.49 -2.86
CA VAL A 155 17.69 25.83 -2.27
C VAL A 155 17.44 26.92 -3.31
N VAL A 156 17.96 26.78 -4.54
CA VAL A 156 17.72 27.72 -5.62
C VAL A 156 16.23 27.81 -5.97
N ASN A 157 15.56 26.66 -6.09
CA ASN A 157 14.12 26.61 -6.40
C ASN A 157 13.30 27.32 -5.30
N LEU A 158 13.62 27.06 -4.02
CA LEU A 158 12.95 27.69 -2.87
C LEU A 158 13.19 29.21 -2.80
N LEU A 159 14.38 29.69 -3.18
CA LEU A 159 14.68 31.12 -3.21
C LEU A 159 13.95 31.84 -4.35
N ASN A 160 13.77 31.16 -5.49
CA ASN A 160 13.10 31.74 -6.66
C ASN A 160 11.57 31.71 -6.53
N ASN A 161 11.01 30.71 -5.83
CA ASN A 161 9.57 30.52 -5.63
C ASN A 161 9.22 30.61 -4.13
N ALA A 162 9.13 31.84 -3.61
CA ALA A 162 8.96 32.13 -2.18
C ALA A 162 7.52 31.93 -1.64
N VAL A 163 6.65 31.17 -2.32
CA VAL A 163 5.26 30.94 -1.88
C VAL A 163 5.20 29.64 -1.06
N ALA A 164 4.62 29.71 0.13
CA ALA A 164 4.60 28.60 1.09
C ALA A 164 3.87 27.33 0.58
N ASP A 165 2.95 27.47 -0.38
CA ASP A 165 2.23 26.35 -1.00
C ASP A 165 3.14 25.49 -1.91
N ASP A 166 4.31 25.99 -2.34
CA ASP A 166 5.25 25.27 -3.23
C ASP A 166 6.29 24.42 -2.49
N LEU A 167 6.40 24.53 -1.15
CA LEU A 167 7.45 23.84 -0.39
C LEU A 167 7.31 22.30 -0.47
N GLN A 168 6.08 21.79 -0.33
CA GLN A 168 5.84 20.35 -0.40
C GLN A 168 6.19 19.80 -1.79
N GLU A 169 5.81 20.52 -2.85
CA GLU A 169 6.10 20.15 -4.23
C GLU A 169 7.61 20.12 -4.48
N HIS A 170 8.33 21.17 -4.06
CA HIS A 170 9.79 21.21 -4.19
C HIS A 170 10.50 20.07 -3.42
N LEU A 171 10.00 19.69 -2.23
CA LEU A 171 10.54 18.55 -1.48
C LEU A 171 10.23 17.21 -2.16
N GLN A 172 9.05 17.06 -2.77
CA GLN A 172 8.68 15.88 -3.54
C GLN A 172 9.57 15.74 -4.78
N VAL A 173 9.74 16.82 -5.56
CA VAL A 173 10.61 16.88 -6.74
C VAL A 173 12.05 16.56 -6.37
N TYR A 174 12.58 17.15 -5.29
CA TYR A 174 13.93 16.84 -4.79
C TYR A 174 14.10 15.36 -4.47
N SER A 175 13.17 14.78 -3.69
CA SER A 175 13.25 13.37 -3.26
C SER A 175 13.16 12.41 -4.45
N ALA A 176 12.26 12.68 -5.39
CA ALA A 176 12.08 11.85 -6.57
C ALA A 176 13.26 11.97 -7.55
N SER A 177 13.78 13.19 -7.79
CA SER A 177 14.99 13.42 -8.59
C SER A 177 16.19 12.67 -8.03
N LEU A 178 16.30 12.62 -6.71
CA LEU A 178 17.38 11.93 -6.03
C LEU A 178 17.32 10.41 -6.21
N ILE A 179 16.14 9.82 -6.02
CA ILE A 179 15.93 8.39 -6.25
C ILE A 179 16.23 8.04 -7.70
N MET A 180 15.79 8.86 -8.66
CA MET A 180 16.04 8.66 -10.09
C MET A 180 17.52 8.72 -10.45
N ALA A 181 18.26 9.65 -9.85
CA ALA A 181 19.71 9.74 -10.03
C ALA A 181 20.43 8.51 -9.46
N VAL A 182 20.04 8.03 -8.27
CA VAL A 182 20.64 6.82 -7.67
C VAL A 182 20.32 5.55 -8.47
N THR A 183 19.08 5.42 -8.95
CA THR A 183 18.59 4.17 -9.55
C THR A 183 18.90 4.05 -11.04
N TYR A 184 18.77 5.13 -11.80
CA TYR A 184 18.92 5.13 -13.25
C TYR A 184 20.03 6.05 -13.75
N GLY A 185 20.71 6.79 -12.86
CA GLY A 185 21.63 7.86 -13.29
C GLY A 185 20.89 9.00 -14.03
N HIS A 186 19.57 9.10 -13.85
CA HIS A 186 18.74 10.11 -14.51
C HIS A 186 18.85 11.43 -13.75
N VAL A 187 19.14 12.50 -14.48
CA VAL A 187 19.16 13.87 -13.93
C VAL A 187 17.84 14.50 -14.32
N ALA A 188 16.93 14.62 -13.35
CA ALA A 188 15.62 15.22 -13.58
C ALA A 188 15.74 16.71 -13.98
N ASP A 189 14.95 17.13 -14.96
CA ASP A 189 14.88 18.52 -15.44
C ASP A 189 13.88 19.36 -14.60
N GLY A 190 14.12 19.38 -13.29
CA GLY A 190 13.28 20.09 -12.31
C GLY A 190 11.79 19.75 -12.41
N ASP A 191 10.93 20.75 -12.20
CA ASP A 191 9.46 20.60 -12.15
C ASP A 191 8.82 20.23 -13.52
N LYS A 192 9.60 20.22 -14.61
CA LYS A 192 9.11 19.94 -15.96
C LYS A 192 9.27 18.49 -16.38
N ASP A 193 9.90 17.65 -15.56
CA ASP A 193 10.11 16.25 -15.91
C ASP A 193 8.78 15.47 -15.90
N PRO A 194 8.29 14.98 -17.07
CA PRO A 194 7.06 14.20 -17.16
C PRO A 194 7.10 12.90 -16.34
N PHE A 195 8.30 12.42 -15.99
CA PHE A 195 8.46 11.27 -15.11
C PHE A 195 8.04 11.59 -13.67
N LEU A 196 8.40 12.77 -13.16
CA LEU A 196 8.08 13.18 -11.79
C LEU A 196 6.57 13.36 -11.60
N ALA A 197 5.90 13.98 -12.56
CA ALA A 197 4.44 14.15 -12.55
C ALA A 197 3.73 12.78 -12.54
N ARG A 198 4.18 11.84 -13.37
CA ARG A 198 3.63 10.47 -13.40
C ARG A 198 3.89 9.69 -12.12
N ALA A 199 5.07 9.86 -11.52
CA ALA A 199 5.42 9.23 -10.24
C ALA A 199 4.54 9.74 -9.10
N SER A 200 4.28 11.06 -9.07
CA SER A 200 3.36 11.68 -8.11
C SER A 200 1.92 11.19 -8.31
N GLU A 201 1.43 11.16 -9.55
CA GLU A 201 0.11 10.63 -9.90
C GLU A 201 -0.04 9.16 -9.45
N LEU A 202 0.97 8.32 -9.73
CA LEU A 202 0.96 6.93 -9.28
C LEU A 202 0.94 6.84 -7.76
N PHE A 203 1.76 7.63 -7.06
CA PHE A 203 1.82 7.63 -5.61
C PHE A 203 0.46 7.95 -4.98
N ASP A 204 -0.23 8.99 -5.46
CA ASP A 204 -1.55 9.38 -4.98
C ASP A 204 -2.60 8.28 -5.21
N ILE A 205 -2.59 7.66 -6.38
CA ILE A 205 -3.49 6.55 -6.70
C ILE A 205 -3.22 5.35 -5.78
N VAL A 206 -1.95 4.99 -5.62
CA VAL A 206 -1.52 3.83 -4.81
C VAL A 206 -1.86 4.05 -3.33
N MET A 207 -1.61 5.23 -2.77
CA MET A 207 -1.96 5.57 -1.39
C MET A 207 -3.47 5.51 -1.13
N ARG A 208 -4.28 5.74 -2.17
CA ARG A 208 -5.74 5.63 -2.09
C ARG A 208 -6.26 4.19 -2.19
N LEU A 209 -5.54 3.29 -2.89
CA LEU A 209 -6.02 1.95 -3.24
C LEU A 209 -5.44 0.82 -2.38
N ILE A 210 -4.24 0.98 -1.82
CA ILE A 210 -3.58 -0.04 -0.97
C ILE A 210 -4.20 -0.30 0.41
N PRO A 211 -4.84 0.66 1.13
CA PRO A 211 -5.26 0.47 2.51
C PRO A 211 -5.98 -0.88 2.76
N ALA A 212 -5.66 -1.54 3.88
CA ALA A 212 -6.13 -2.90 4.18
C ALA A 212 -7.66 -3.00 4.19
N GLU A 213 -8.35 -1.90 4.53
CA GLU A 213 -9.80 -1.77 4.53
C GLU A 213 -10.38 -1.86 3.10
N LYS A 214 -9.67 -1.32 2.11
CA LYS A 214 -10.01 -1.42 0.69
C LYS A 214 -9.69 -2.82 0.17
N ALA A 215 -8.54 -3.38 0.53
CA ALA A 215 -8.18 -4.77 0.23
C ALA A 215 -9.22 -5.78 0.76
N ALA A 216 -9.81 -5.49 1.93
CA ALA A 216 -10.88 -6.28 2.53
C ALA A 216 -12.14 -6.35 1.64
N MET A 217 -12.45 -5.30 0.89
CA MET A 217 -13.58 -5.32 -0.06
C MET A 217 -13.35 -6.34 -1.18
N PHE A 218 -12.15 -6.41 -1.75
CA PHE A 218 -11.81 -7.38 -2.80
C PHE A 218 -11.76 -8.81 -2.28
N THR A 219 -11.35 -8.98 -1.02
CA THR A 219 -11.35 -10.29 -0.35
C THR A 219 -12.78 -10.78 -0.08
N ALA A 220 -13.67 -9.89 0.37
CA ALA A 220 -15.06 -10.23 0.67
C ALA A 220 -15.92 -10.41 -0.58
N PHE A 221 -15.60 -9.68 -1.65
CA PHE A 221 -16.31 -9.73 -2.93
C PHE A 221 -15.36 -10.06 -4.09
N PRO A 222 -14.88 -11.32 -4.21
CA PRO A 222 -13.91 -11.70 -5.25
C PRO A 222 -14.40 -11.49 -6.68
N PHE A 223 -15.72 -11.42 -6.91
CA PHE A 223 -16.26 -11.14 -8.24
C PHE A 223 -15.92 -9.74 -8.74
N LEU A 224 -15.63 -8.79 -7.84
CA LEU A 224 -15.23 -7.45 -8.21
C LEU A 224 -13.99 -7.52 -9.12
N GLU A 225 -13.00 -8.35 -8.79
CA GLU A 225 -11.76 -8.55 -9.55
C GLU A 225 -11.98 -8.83 -11.05
N LYS A 226 -13.10 -9.48 -11.41
CA LYS A 226 -13.41 -9.84 -12.79
C LYS A 226 -14.12 -8.75 -13.57
N LEU A 227 -14.54 -7.68 -12.90
CA LEU A 227 -15.25 -6.58 -13.54
C LEU A 227 -14.26 -5.69 -14.30
N PRO A 228 -14.62 -5.25 -15.51
CA PRO A 228 -13.82 -4.26 -16.22
C PRO A 228 -13.61 -3.00 -15.38
N THR A 229 -12.42 -2.40 -15.47
CA THR A 229 -12.03 -1.20 -14.71
C THR A 229 -12.97 -0.01 -14.90
N TRP A 230 -13.65 0.07 -16.04
CA TRP A 230 -14.62 1.13 -16.36
C TRP A 230 -16.01 0.92 -15.74
N CYS A 231 -16.35 -0.28 -15.26
CA CYS A 231 -17.73 -0.66 -14.92
C CYS A 231 -18.24 -0.03 -13.62
N LEU A 232 -17.38 0.17 -12.62
CA LEU A 232 -17.76 0.68 -11.29
C LEU A 232 -17.36 2.15 -11.04
N GLY A 233 -16.60 2.76 -11.97
CA GLY A 233 -16.10 4.14 -11.85
C GLY A 233 -15.19 4.37 -10.63
N GLY A 234 -14.83 5.64 -10.39
CA GLY A 234 -14.07 6.04 -9.20
C GLY A 234 -12.76 5.27 -9.00
N ASP A 235 -12.60 4.66 -7.82
CA ASP A 235 -11.42 3.87 -7.43
C ASP A 235 -11.12 2.72 -8.41
N TYR A 236 -12.14 2.16 -9.07
CA TYR A 236 -11.99 1.07 -10.05
C TYR A 236 -11.34 1.53 -11.35
N ALA A 237 -11.68 2.74 -11.81
CA ALA A 237 -11.08 3.34 -13.00
C ALA A 237 -9.60 3.68 -12.76
N LEU A 238 -9.27 4.08 -11.52
CA LEU A 238 -7.89 4.37 -11.12
C LEU A 238 -6.98 3.13 -11.16
N MET A 239 -7.52 1.92 -11.06
CA MET A 239 -6.70 0.69 -11.14
C MET A 239 -6.02 0.54 -12.50
N GLY A 240 -6.78 0.79 -13.58
CA GLY A 240 -6.24 0.73 -14.94
C GLY A 240 -5.15 1.78 -15.16
N ARG A 241 -5.40 3.01 -14.69
CA ARG A 241 -4.44 4.11 -14.76
C ARG A 241 -3.18 3.84 -13.93
N SER A 242 -3.33 3.32 -12.71
CA SER A 242 -2.21 2.91 -11.85
C SER A 242 -1.33 1.90 -12.56
N ARG A 243 -1.93 0.87 -13.16
CA ARG A 243 -1.19 -0.18 -13.85
C ARG A 243 -0.42 0.35 -15.06
N GLU A 244 -1.03 1.24 -15.83
CA GLU A 244 -0.37 1.92 -16.95
C GLU A 244 0.84 2.75 -16.47
N LEU A 245 0.64 3.60 -15.47
CA LEU A 245 1.69 4.45 -14.90
C LEU A 245 2.83 3.62 -14.30
N SER A 246 2.51 2.56 -13.56
CA SER A 246 3.51 1.62 -13.02
C SER A 246 4.40 1.02 -14.11
N GLN A 247 3.79 0.59 -15.22
CA GLN A 247 4.54 0.03 -16.35
C GLN A 247 5.43 1.08 -17.03
N GLN A 248 4.93 2.30 -17.21
CA GLN A 248 5.72 3.40 -17.79
C GLN A 248 6.90 3.75 -16.90
N LEU A 249 6.66 3.99 -15.61
CA LEU A 249 7.68 4.40 -14.64
C LEU A 249 8.77 3.34 -14.42
N PHE A 250 8.43 2.06 -14.58
CA PHE A 250 9.41 0.98 -14.45
C PHE A 250 10.20 0.76 -15.74
N ASN A 251 9.52 0.71 -16.89
CA ASN A 251 10.14 0.27 -18.14
C ASN A 251 10.88 1.39 -18.88
N GLU A 252 10.35 2.63 -18.88
CA GLU A 252 10.95 3.72 -19.64
C GLU A 252 12.38 4.06 -19.20
N PRO A 253 12.66 4.37 -17.92
CA PRO A 253 14.01 4.73 -17.49
C PRO A 253 14.96 3.53 -17.60
N PHE A 254 14.46 2.32 -17.37
CA PHE A 254 15.24 1.11 -17.58
C PHE A 254 15.67 0.93 -19.04
N ASN A 255 14.74 1.10 -19.98
CA ASN A 255 15.01 0.97 -21.41
C ASN A 255 15.95 2.07 -21.91
N GLU A 256 15.81 3.29 -21.39
CA GLU A 256 16.71 4.40 -21.72
C GLU A 256 18.15 4.12 -21.27
N VAL A 257 18.35 3.68 -20.03
CA VAL A 257 19.67 3.30 -19.52
C VAL A 257 20.25 2.14 -20.32
N LYS A 258 19.43 1.12 -20.63
CA LYS A 258 19.84 -0.02 -21.46
C LYS A 258 20.31 0.43 -22.84
N ALA A 259 19.58 1.36 -23.49
CA ALA A 259 19.98 1.91 -24.79
C ALA A 259 21.30 2.69 -24.71
N ARG A 260 21.48 3.54 -23.68
CA ARG A 260 22.74 4.28 -23.47
C ARG A 260 23.94 3.35 -23.30
N MET A 261 23.77 2.24 -22.56
CA MET A 261 24.83 1.24 -22.37
C MET A 261 25.20 0.49 -23.67
N LEU A 262 24.25 0.29 -24.58
CA LEU A 262 24.51 -0.35 -25.87
C LEU A 262 25.24 0.57 -26.87
N HIS A 263 25.13 1.89 -26.69
CA HIS A 263 25.75 2.89 -27.55
C HIS A 263 27.04 3.50 -26.99
N SER A 264 27.47 3.12 -25.77
CA SER A 264 28.70 3.62 -25.13
C SER A 264 29.96 2.82 -25.50
N HIS A 265 30.13 2.52 -26.78
CA HIS A 265 31.36 1.92 -27.34
C HIS A 265 32.16 2.95 -28.14
#